data_AF-A0A9P6QQF5-F1
#
_entry.id   AF-A0A9P6QQF5-F1
#
_cell.length_a   1.000
_cell.length_b   1.000
_cell.length_c   1.000
_cell.angle_alpha   90.00
_cell.angle_beta   90.00
_cell.angle_gamma   90.00
#
_symmetry.space_group_name_H-M   'P 1'
#
loop_
_entity.id
_entity.type
_entity.pdbx_description
1 polymer ?
#
loop_
_entity_poly.entity_id
_entity_poly.type
_entity_poly.pdbx_seq_one_letter_code
_entity_poly.pdbx_strand_id
1 'polypeptide(L)'
;MDRSFKFASYLLISRVYTRSLLQASVYGLTTTLAALFLSNRIGNWINILSRLNTYKVTLFIQKASIVISAILFHYLDSSEGAQNVLYAFIIVLGCTLKLSFIGNSIAIEKDWAMIISDGHLEQPLSTMRRIDLYILVSQLYLNVPGLGVRSPHNPTSSATGEEEASVPISIREDVQHRTFLATLALGMLYMNVLSFGGTMTAYLVLIGYNSGLLGIMKAVAGIMGVAGTYIMPLLAKRLGNIRTGLWSIWQLALTLALVVVALTNKLDYMAASRLGLWMFDIAENLILQEYTAPIHITSITGWQYSL
;
A
#
# COMPACT_ATOMS: atom_id res chain seq x y z
N MET A 1 11.87 2.39 -1.45
CA MET A 1 12.55 1.84 -2.65
C MET A 1 11.59 1.58 -3.81
N ASP A 2 10.40 1.07 -3.53
CA ASP A 2 9.50 0.52 -4.57
C ASP A 2 8.89 1.61 -5.47
N ARG A 3 8.53 2.76 -4.88
CA ARG A 3 8.08 3.94 -5.64
C ARG A 3 9.17 4.47 -6.58
N SER A 4 10.43 4.44 -6.13
CA SER A 4 11.58 4.86 -6.92
C SER A 4 11.84 3.89 -8.07
N PHE A 5 11.76 2.58 -7.83
CA PHE A 5 11.92 1.58 -8.89
C PHE A 5 10.77 1.63 -9.91
N LYS A 6 9.52 1.76 -9.47
CA LYS A 6 8.37 1.94 -10.37
C LYS A 6 8.60 3.16 -11.28
N PHE A 7 8.98 4.30 -10.71
CA PHE A 7 9.31 5.50 -11.47
C PHE A 7 10.48 5.28 -12.45
N ALA A 8 11.58 4.67 -11.99
CA ALA A 8 12.73 4.36 -12.84
C ALA A 8 12.38 3.42 -13.99
N SER A 9 11.55 2.39 -13.77
CA SER A 9 11.11 1.46 -14.81
C SER A 9 10.32 2.18 -15.92
N TYR A 10 9.46 3.13 -15.58
CA TYR A 10 8.75 3.95 -16.57
C TYR A 10 9.71 4.83 -17.39
N LEU A 11 10.70 5.45 -16.74
CA LEU A 11 11.70 6.25 -17.43
C LEU A 11 12.58 5.41 -18.37
N LEU A 12 13.02 4.23 -17.94
CA LEU A 12 13.83 3.33 -18.75
C LEU A 12 13.07 2.80 -19.97
N ILE A 13 11.80 2.41 -19.80
CA ILE A 13 10.94 2.01 -20.93
C ILE A 13 10.76 3.17 -21.91
N SER A 14 10.52 4.38 -21.42
CA SER A 14 10.37 5.57 -22.27
C SER A 14 11.66 5.96 -23.00
N ARG A 15 12.83 5.65 -22.44
CA ARG A 15 14.13 5.91 -23.08
C ARG A 15 14.36 4.97 -24.26
N VAL A 16 14.14 3.66 -24.07
CA VAL A 16 14.31 2.63 -25.11
C VAL A 16 13.29 2.84 -26.24
N TYR A 17 12.04 3.15 -25.90
CA TYR A 17 10.97 3.35 -26.87
C TYR A 17 10.57 4.82 -27.00
N THR A 18 11.50 5.63 -27.50
CA THR A 18 11.37 7.10 -27.56
C THR A 18 10.18 7.58 -28.40
N ARG A 19 9.62 6.73 -29.28
CA ARG A 19 8.50 7.08 -30.17
C ARG A 19 7.12 6.60 -29.71
N SER A 20 7.01 5.82 -28.62
CA SER A 20 5.73 5.23 -28.23
C SER A 20 5.53 5.17 -26.71
N LEU A 21 4.49 5.86 -26.23
CA LEU A 21 4.00 5.76 -24.84
C LEU A 21 3.21 4.46 -24.60
N LEU A 22 2.98 3.67 -25.65
CA LEU A 22 2.19 2.45 -25.58
C LEU A 22 2.84 1.43 -24.64
N GLN A 23 4.15 1.22 -24.70
CA GLN A 23 4.82 0.24 -23.82
C GLN A 23 4.82 0.66 -22.35
N ALA A 24 4.91 1.95 -22.04
CA ALA A 24 4.73 2.41 -20.66
C ALA A 24 3.32 2.09 -20.17
N SER A 25 2.31 2.34 -21.01
CA SER A 25 0.89 2.08 -20.68
C SER A 25 0.59 0.59 -20.54
N VAL A 26 1.09 -0.26 -21.45
CA VAL A 26 0.92 -1.72 -21.39
C VAL A 26 1.57 -2.32 -20.15
N TYR A 27 2.78 -1.87 -19.78
CA TYR A 27 3.43 -2.28 -18.54
C TYR A 27 2.60 -1.91 -17.32
N GLY A 28 2.11 -0.66 -17.26
CA GLY A 28 1.22 -0.20 -16.19
C GLY A 28 -0.06 -1.02 -16.10
N LEU A 29 -0.79 -1.15 -17.20
CA LEU A 29 -2.06 -1.89 -17.28
C LEU A 29 -1.91 -3.35 -16.89
N THR A 30 -0.86 -4.02 -17.39
CA THR A 30 -0.65 -5.45 -17.12
C THR A 30 -0.32 -5.69 -15.64
N THR A 31 0.52 -4.84 -15.05
CA THR A 31 0.84 -4.95 -13.61
C THR A 31 -0.34 -4.65 -12.71
N THR A 32 -1.23 -3.71 -13.09
CA THR A 32 -2.48 -3.45 -12.36
C THR A 32 -3.49 -4.57 -12.53
N LEU A 33 -3.63 -5.12 -13.75
CA LEU A 33 -4.55 -6.22 -14.03
C LEU A 33 -4.12 -7.50 -13.31
N ALA A 34 -2.81 -7.78 -13.30
CA ALA A 34 -2.25 -8.88 -12.52
C ALA A 34 -2.52 -8.70 -11.03
N ALA A 35 -2.35 -7.49 -10.49
CA ALA A 35 -2.70 -7.21 -9.10
C ALA A 35 -4.17 -7.49 -8.80
N LEU A 36 -5.08 -7.09 -9.70
CA LEU A 36 -6.53 -7.28 -9.52
C LEU A 36 -6.92 -8.76 -9.42
N PHE A 37 -6.36 -9.62 -10.28
CA PHE A 37 -6.71 -11.05 -10.28
C PHE A 37 -5.92 -11.89 -9.28
N LEU A 38 -4.66 -11.51 -8.98
CA LEU A 38 -3.76 -12.33 -8.16
C LEU A 38 -3.60 -11.83 -6.72
N SER A 39 -4.06 -10.63 -6.35
CA SER A 39 -3.94 -10.12 -4.96
C SER A 39 -4.59 -11.04 -3.94
N ASN A 40 -5.79 -11.55 -4.23
CA ASN A 40 -6.50 -12.47 -3.35
C ASN A 40 -5.77 -13.82 -3.21
N ARG A 41 -5.19 -14.33 -4.32
CA ARG A 41 -4.37 -15.55 -4.30
C ARG A 41 -3.14 -15.39 -3.39
N ILE A 42 -2.54 -14.21 -3.37
CA ILE A 42 -1.40 -13.90 -2.50
C ILE A 42 -1.83 -13.82 -1.04
N GLY A 43 -2.97 -13.18 -0.75
CA GLY A 43 -3.54 -13.17 0.60
C GLY A 43 -3.73 -14.58 1.17
N ASN A 44 -4.22 -15.52 0.35
CA ASN A 44 -4.36 -16.91 0.77
C ASN A 44 -3.02 -17.65 0.90
N TRP A 45 -2.09 -17.42 -0.01
CA TRP A 45 -0.75 -18.02 0.07
C TRP A 45 -0.01 -17.60 1.35
N ILE A 46 -0.20 -16.35 1.77
CA ILE A 46 0.32 -15.81 3.03
C ILE A 46 -0.23 -16.54 4.26
N ASN A 47 -1.47 -17.05 4.19
CA ASN A 47 -2.10 -17.78 5.30
C ASN A 47 -1.51 -19.18 5.53
N ILE A 48 -0.83 -19.77 4.54
CA ILE A 48 -0.33 -21.16 4.59
C ILE A 48 1.07 -21.24 5.21
N LEU A 49 1.89 -20.21 5.00
CA LEU A 49 3.29 -20.17 5.42
C LEU A 49 3.44 -19.64 6.85
N SER A 50 4.52 -20.06 7.55
CA SER A 50 4.86 -19.46 8.84
C SER A 50 5.14 -17.96 8.67
N ARG A 51 4.55 -17.15 9.54
CA ARG A 51 4.53 -15.67 9.52
C ARG A 51 5.84 -15.05 9.08
N LEU A 52 6.95 -15.51 9.68
CA LEU A 52 8.29 -15.00 9.45
C LEU A 52 8.92 -15.48 8.13
N ASN A 53 8.58 -16.69 7.68
CA ASN A 53 9.02 -17.18 6.37
C ASN A 53 8.27 -16.46 5.26
N THR A 54 6.98 -16.17 5.42
CA THR A 54 6.21 -15.42 4.44
C THR A 54 6.85 -14.06 4.16
N TYR A 55 7.15 -13.29 5.21
CA TYR A 55 7.82 -12.00 5.10
C TYR A 55 9.20 -12.11 4.41
N LYS A 56 10.03 -13.06 4.84
CA LYS A 56 11.36 -13.26 4.24
C LYS A 56 11.28 -13.61 2.76
N VAL A 57 10.35 -14.48 2.39
CA VAL A 57 10.18 -14.92 1.00
C VAL A 57 9.64 -13.76 0.15
N THR A 58 8.62 -13.02 0.60
CA THR A 58 8.09 -11.86 -0.14
C THR A 58 9.13 -10.74 -0.27
N LEU A 59 9.94 -10.50 0.77
CA LEU A 59 11.01 -9.51 0.70
C LEU A 59 12.10 -9.95 -0.29
N PHE A 60 12.49 -11.23 -0.22
CA PHE A 60 13.51 -11.80 -1.11
C PHE A 60 13.06 -11.74 -2.57
N ILE A 61 11.84 -12.19 -2.87
CA ILE A 61 11.25 -12.11 -4.22
C ILE A 61 11.22 -10.67 -4.72
N GLN A 62 10.83 -9.72 -3.86
CA GLN A 62 10.79 -8.30 -4.22
C GLN A 62 12.18 -7.76 -4.61
N LYS A 63 13.20 -8.01 -3.79
CA LYS A 63 14.57 -7.54 -4.06
C LYS A 63 15.21 -8.24 -5.25
N ALA A 64 15.03 -9.56 -5.37
CA ALA A 64 15.50 -10.33 -6.51
C ALA A 64 14.88 -9.82 -7.81
N SER A 65 13.56 -9.58 -7.82
CA SER A 65 12.85 -9.06 -8.99
C SER A 65 13.37 -7.68 -9.43
N ILE A 66 13.74 -6.80 -8.50
CA ILE A 66 14.34 -5.49 -8.81
C ILE A 66 15.70 -5.67 -9.49
N VAL A 67 16.56 -6.52 -8.94
CA VAL A 67 17.91 -6.76 -9.46
C VAL A 67 17.85 -7.39 -10.85
N ILE A 68 17.03 -8.43 -11.03
CA ILE A 68 16.86 -9.12 -12.32
C ILE A 68 16.30 -8.15 -13.36
N SER A 69 15.30 -7.33 -12.99
CA SER A 69 14.75 -6.34 -13.92
C SER A 69 15.77 -5.27 -14.31
N ALA A 70 16.65 -4.83 -13.40
CA ALA A 70 17.71 -3.88 -13.72
C ALA A 70 18.72 -4.46 -14.71
N ILE A 71 19.09 -5.73 -14.55
CA ILE A 71 19.97 -6.44 -15.48
C ILE A 71 19.32 -6.56 -16.87
N LEU A 72 18.04 -6.95 -16.92
CA LEU A 72 17.28 -7.03 -18.18
C LEU A 72 17.16 -5.68 -18.89
N PHE A 73 16.98 -4.57 -18.16
CA PHE A 73 16.98 -3.24 -18.75
C PHE A 73 18.32 -2.88 -19.39
N HIS A 74 19.43 -3.29 -18.79
CA HIS A 74 20.75 -3.06 -19.38
C HIS A 74 20.96 -3.86 -20.67
N TYR A 75 20.51 -5.12 -20.70
CA TYR A 75 20.54 -5.94 -21.91
C TYR A 75 19.57 -5.46 -22.99
N LEU A 76 18.42 -4.89 -22.61
CA LEU A 76 17.44 -4.32 -23.53
C LEU A 76 18.01 -3.12 -24.30
N ASP A 77 18.85 -2.31 -23.65
CA ASP A 77 19.54 -1.17 -24.29
C ASP A 77 20.65 -1.62 -25.26
N SER A 78 21.20 -2.84 -25.06
CA SER A 78 22.34 -3.36 -25.82
C SER A 78 21.95 -4.29 -26.99
N SER A 79 20.72 -4.80 -27.02
CA SER A 79 20.27 -5.80 -28.01
C SER A 79 19.23 -5.22 -28.96
N GLU A 80 19.49 -5.28 -30.28
CA GLU A 80 18.53 -4.85 -31.31
C GLU A 80 17.54 -5.95 -31.72
N GLY A 81 17.87 -7.23 -31.53
CA GLY A 81 17.05 -8.36 -32.01
C GLY A 81 16.09 -8.99 -30.98
N ALA A 82 16.38 -8.88 -29.69
CA ALA A 82 15.62 -9.58 -28.62
C ALA A 82 14.68 -8.68 -27.81
N GLN A 83 14.42 -7.44 -28.27
CA GLN A 83 13.75 -6.40 -27.47
C GLN A 83 12.35 -6.79 -27.00
N ASN A 84 11.54 -7.42 -27.86
CA ASN A 84 10.19 -7.82 -27.51
C ASN A 84 10.16 -8.94 -26.44
N VAL A 85 11.09 -9.89 -26.54
CA VAL A 85 11.20 -11.00 -25.57
C VAL A 85 11.68 -10.49 -24.22
N LEU A 86 12.72 -9.65 -24.21
CA LEU A 86 13.24 -9.02 -23.00
C LEU A 86 12.16 -8.14 -22.33
N TYR A 87 11.40 -7.39 -23.13
CA TYR A 87 10.29 -6.58 -22.63
C TYR A 87 9.15 -7.43 -22.02
N ALA A 88 8.82 -8.58 -22.61
CA ALA A 88 7.85 -9.51 -22.02
C ALA A 88 8.33 -10.04 -20.65
N PHE A 89 9.61 -10.40 -20.51
CA PHE A 89 10.19 -10.80 -19.22
C PHE A 89 10.13 -9.68 -18.18
N ILE A 90 10.40 -8.43 -18.59
CA ILE A 90 10.29 -7.26 -17.71
C ILE A 90 8.85 -7.08 -17.23
N ILE A 91 7.83 -7.28 -18.07
CA ILE A 91 6.42 -7.24 -17.66
C ILE A 91 6.14 -8.30 -16.59
N VAL A 92 6.58 -9.53 -16.80
CA VAL A 92 6.36 -10.64 -15.84
C VAL A 92 7.01 -10.31 -14.49
N LEU A 93 8.25 -9.84 -14.50
CA LEU A 93 8.94 -9.40 -13.28
C LEU A 93 8.25 -8.20 -12.63
N GLY A 94 7.74 -7.25 -13.42
CA GLY A 94 6.93 -6.14 -12.92
C GLY A 94 5.67 -6.60 -12.20
N CYS A 95 5.00 -7.64 -12.72
CA CYS A 95 3.83 -8.25 -12.09
C CYS A 95 4.24 -8.93 -10.78
N THR A 96 5.26 -9.79 -10.81
CA THR A 96 5.79 -10.45 -9.61
C THR A 96 6.19 -9.46 -8.53
N LEU A 97 6.86 -8.36 -8.91
CA LEU A 97 7.25 -7.29 -8.00
C LEU A 97 6.03 -6.64 -7.34
N LYS A 98 5.01 -6.29 -8.12
CA LYS A 98 3.77 -5.65 -7.63
C LYS A 98 3.02 -6.59 -6.68
N LEU A 99 2.95 -7.87 -7.00
CA LEU A 99 2.34 -8.92 -6.19
C LEU A 99 3.10 -9.16 -4.88
N SER A 100 4.43 -9.23 -4.95
CA SER A 100 5.31 -9.37 -3.77
C SER A 100 5.20 -8.19 -2.83
N PHE A 101 5.03 -6.98 -3.37
CA PHE A 101 4.77 -5.77 -2.59
C PHE A 101 3.42 -5.85 -1.85
N ILE A 102 2.34 -6.20 -2.56
CA ILE A 102 1.02 -6.37 -1.94
C ILE A 102 1.09 -7.42 -0.83
N GLY A 103 1.74 -8.55 -1.09
CA GLY A 103 1.89 -9.60 -0.09
C GLY A 103 2.69 -9.18 1.14
N ASN A 104 3.78 -8.43 0.93
CA ASN A 104 4.56 -7.85 2.02
C ASN A 104 3.73 -6.87 2.87
N SER A 105 2.92 -6.02 2.24
CA SER A 105 2.00 -5.12 2.94
C SER A 105 0.96 -5.87 3.77
N ILE A 106 0.32 -6.89 3.20
CA ILE A 106 -0.70 -7.71 3.89
C ILE A 106 -0.08 -8.48 5.06
N ALA A 107 1.09 -9.09 4.87
CA ALA A 107 1.78 -9.85 5.92
C ALA A 107 2.10 -8.97 7.14
N ILE A 108 2.44 -7.70 6.89
CA ILE A 108 2.62 -6.72 7.96
C ILE A 108 1.25 -6.39 8.59
N GLU A 109 0.30 -5.87 7.83
CA GLU A 109 -0.95 -5.36 8.42
C GLU A 109 -1.74 -6.42 9.21
N LYS A 110 -1.70 -7.69 8.80
CA LYS A 110 -2.35 -8.80 9.51
C LYS A 110 -1.68 -9.15 10.85
N ASP A 111 -0.35 -9.19 10.90
CA ASP A 111 0.35 -9.84 12.01
C ASP A 111 0.63 -8.92 13.19
N TRP A 112 0.74 -7.62 12.97
CA TRP A 112 1.12 -6.69 14.02
C TRP A 112 -0.04 -6.16 14.86
N ALA A 113 -1.25 -6.04 14.30
CA ALA A 113 -2.44 -5.63 15.05
C ALA A 113 -2.74 -6.62 16.18
N MET A 114 -2.65 -7.92 15.90
CA MET A 114 -2.96 -9.00 16.86
C MET A 114 -1.91 -9.13 17.98
N ILE A 115 -0.63 -8.87 17.71
CA ILE A 115 0.46 -9.11 18.68
C ILE A 115 0.63 -7.93 19.64
N ILE A 116 0.42 -6.70 19.18
CA ILE A 116 0.62 -5.53 20.05
C ILE A 116 -0.67 -5.16 20.80
N SER A 117 -1.84 -5.58 20.30
CA SER A 117 -3.08 -5.42 21.04
C SER A 117 -3.31 -6.61 21.99
N ASP A 118 -2.82 -6.52 23.22
CA ASP A 118 -3.57 -7.04 24.37
C ASP A 118 -4.87 -6.22 24.53
N GLY A 119 -5.75 -6.24 23.52
CA GLY A 119 -7.03 -5.55 23.46
C GLY A 119 -7.03 -4.05 23.08
N HIS A 120 -5.89 -3.38 22.92
CA HIS A 120 -5.85 -1.94 22.58
C HIS A 120 -5.29 -1.67 21.16
N LEU A 121 -6.14 -1.75 20.13
CA LEU A 121 -5.76 -1.67 18.71
C LEU A 121 -5.17 -0.30 18.26
N GLU A 122 -5.47 0.80 18.96
CA GLU A 122 -5.30 2.14 18.39
C GLU A 122 -3.85 2.68 18.40
N GLN A 123 -3.01 2.26 19.35
CA GLN A 123 -1.63 2.73 19.44
C GLN A 123 -0.63 1.99 18.52
N PRO A 124 -0.68 0.65 18.37
CA PRO A 124 0.30 -0.07 17.55
C PRO A 124 0.39 0.36 16.09
N LEU A 125 -0.76 0.53 15.43
CA LEU A 125 -0.83 0.77 13.99
C LEU A 125 -0.12 2.07 13.57
N SER A 126 -0.23 3.11 14.40
CA SER A 126 0.44 4.39 14.17
C SER A 126 1.96 4.34 14.37
N THR A 127 2.44 3.43 15.23
CA THR A 127 3.86 3.32 15.59
C THR A 127 4.63 2.52 14.54
N MET A 128 3.98 1.56 13.89
CA MET A 128 4.59 0.69 12.86
C MET A 128 4.87 1.42 11.54
N ARG A 129 3.95 2.31 11.11
CA ARG A 129 4.15 3.09 9.88
C ARG A 129 5.28 4.13 9.98
N ARG A 130 5.87 4.33 11.17
CA ARG A 130 6.93 5.32 11.43
C ARG A 130 8.35 4.76 11.35
N ILE A 131 8.54 3.44 11.41
CA ILE A 131 9.87 2.81 11.47
C ILE A 131 10.11 2.03 10.17
N ASP A 132 11.31 2.16 9.61
CA ASP A 132 11.72 1.42 8.42
C ASP A 132 11.57 -0.10 8.66
N LEU A 133 11.00 -0.80 7.67
CA LEU A 133 10.56 -2.20 7.73
C LEU A 133 11.61 -3.13 8.38
N TYR A 134 12.88 -2.86 8.07
CA TYR A 134 14.03 -3.64 8.50
C TYR A 134 14.33 -3.48 10.00
N ILE A 135 14.22 -2.25 10.52
CA ILE A 135 14.50 -1.94 11.93
C ILE A 135 13.38 -2.49 12.80
N LEU A 136 12.13 -2.39 12.34
CA LEU A 136 10.96 -2.90 13.05
C LEU A 136 11.02 -4.43 13.21
N VAL A 137 11.34 -5.16 12.13
CA VAL A 137 11.47 -6.63 12.15
C VAL A 137 12.67 -7.07 13.01
N SER A 138 13.79 -6.36 12.94
CA SER A 138 14.96 -6.58 13.79
C SER A 138 14.61 -6.44 15.28
N GLN A 139 13.92 -5.36 15.68
CA GLN A 139 13.55 -5.13 17.07
C GLN A 139 12.48 -6.11 17.57
N LEU A 140 11.53 -6.52 16.73
CA LEU A 140 10.54 -7.53 17.10
C LEU A 140 11.19 -8.90 17.33
N TYR A 141 12.18 -9.26 16.51
CA TYR A 141 12.93 -10.51 16.66
C TYR A 141 13.70 -10.59 17.98
N LEU A 142 14.23 -9.45 18.45
CA LEU A 142 14.93 -9.37 19.73
C LEU A 142 13.96 -9.36 20.93
N ASN A 143 12.76 -8.80 20.77
CA ASN A 143 11.83 -8.59 21.89
C ASN A 143 10.83 -9.73 22.11
N VAL A 144 10.52 -10.57 21.10
CA VAL A 144 9.53 -11.66 21.23
C VAL A 144 10.03 -12.95 20.52
N PRO A 145 10.79 -13.83 21.21
CA PRO A 145 11.29 -15.08 20.63
C PRO A 145 10.18 -16.11 20.30
N GLY A 146 8.95 -15.91 20.78
CA GLY A 146 7.79 -16.79 20.52
C GLY A 146 7.25 -16.77 19.09
N LEU A 147 7.69 -15.81 18.26
CA LEU A 147 7.24 -15.63 16.86
C LEU A 147 7.77 -16.68 15.87
N GLY A 148 8.81 -17.42 16.24
CA GLY A 148 9.35 -18.51 15.42
C GLY A 148 8.54 -19.80 15.50
N VAL A 149 7.65 -19.92 16.48
CA VAL A 149 6.88 -21.13 16.74
C VAL A 149 5.42 -20.88 16.37
N ARG A 150 4.90 -21.67 15.42
CA ARG A 150 3.46 -21.75 15.12
C ARG A 150 2.74 -22.02 16.44
N SER A 151 1.87 -21.11 16.89
CA SER A 151 1.03 -21.39 18.07
C SER A 151 0.25 -22.67 17.79
N PRO A 152 0.46 -23.76 18.55
CA PRO A 152 -0.38 -24.93 18.42
C PRO A 152 -1.75 -24.53 18.96
N HIS A 153 -2.74 -24.55 18.08
CA HIS A 153 -4.13 -24.52 18.49
C HIS A 153 -4.33 -25.63 19.52
N ASN A 154 -4.63 -25.26 20.78
CA ASN A 154 -4.76 -26.21 21.88
C ASN A 154 -5.98 -27.12 21.63
N PRO A 155 -5.83 -28.43 21.34
CA PRO A 155 -6.94 -29.28 20.98
C PRO A 155 -7.42 -30.04 22.21
N THR A 156 -8.22 -29.39 23.06
CA THR A 156 -8.97 -30.10 24.10
C THR A 156 -10.29 -29.39 24.38
N SER A 157 -11.28 -29.63 23.53
CA SER A 157 -12.56 -30.25 23.95
C SER A 157 -13.55 -30.36 22.77
N SER A 158 -13.88 -31.62 22.46
CA SER A 158 -15.14 -32.10 21.90
C SER A 158 -15.66 -31.61 20.54
N ALA A 159 -15.48 -32.51 19.56
CA ALA A 159 -16.50 -33.03 18.63
C ALA A 159 -17.12 -32.12 17.56
N THR A 160 -16.97 -32.57 16.31
CA THR A 160 -17.71 -32.21 15.09
C THR A 160 -17.65 -30.74 14.67
N GLY A 161 -16.54 -30.36 14.04
CA GLY A 161 -16.44 -29.20 13.18
C GLY A 161 -15.31 -29.47 12.21
N GLU A 162 -15.63 -29.55 10.92
CA GLU A 162 -14.65 -29.63 9.84
C GLU A 162 -13.60 -28.52 10.05
N GLU A 163 -12.31 -28.82 9.82
CA GLU A 163 -11.29 -27.78 9.70
C GLU A 163 -11.73 -26.85 8.56
N GLU A 164 -12.39 -25.73 8.89
CA GLU A 164 -12.77 -24.69 7.93
C GLU A 164 -11.48 -24.07 7.37
N ALA A 165 -10.93 -24.72 6.35
CA ALA A 165 -9.98 -24.11 5.44
C ALA A 165 -10.65 -22.83 4.92
N SER A 166 -10.10 -21.67 5.31
CA SER A 166 -10.64 -20.35 4.96
C SER A 166 -10.90 -20.26 3.45
N VAL A 167 -12.16 -20.39 3.03
CA VAL A 167 -12.52 -20.25 1.62
C VAL A 167 -12.21 -18.79 1.22
N PRO A 168 -11.45 -18.56 0.13
CA PRO A 168 -11.24 -17.20 -0.39
C PRO A 168 -12.59 -16.52 -0.57
N ILE A 169 -12.75 -15.33 -0.01
CA ILE A 169 -13.94 -14.51 -0.24
C ILE A 169 -13.96 -14.13 -1.71
N SER A 170 -15.10 -14.37 -2.35
CA SER A 170 -15.33 -13.96 -3.73
C SER A 170 -15.51 -12.45 -3.82
N ILE A 171 -15.17 -11.84 -4.96
CA ILE A 171 -15.35 -10.39 -5.15
C ILE A 171 -16.81 -9.94 -4.95
N ARG A 172 -17.78 -10.83 -5.19
CA ARG A 172 -19.20 -10.54 -4.97
C ARG A 172 -19.55 -10.39 -3.49
N GLU A 173 -18.93 -11.21 -2.65
CA GLU A 173 -19.10 -11.18 -1.20
C GLU A 173 -18.37 -9.95 -0.62
N ASP A 174 -17.19 -9.62 -1.17
CA ASP A 174 -16.45 -8.40 -0.80
C ASP A 174 -17.26 -7.13 -1.09
N VAL A 175 -17.89 -7.02 -2.27
CA VAL A 175 -18.75 -5.88 -2.64
C VAL A 175 -19.97 -5.73 -1.71
N GLN A 176 -20.45 -6.84 -1.13
CA GLN A 176 -21.56 -6.82 -0.17
C GLN A 176 -21.09 -6.54 1.27
N HIS A 177 -19.78 -6.53 1.51
CA HIS A 177 -19.23 -6.32 2.84
C HIS A 177 -19.46 -4.88 3.32
N ARG A 178 -19.72 -4.72 4.63
CA ARG A 178 -20.07 -3.42 5.22
C ARG A 178 -18.97 -2.36 5.06
N THR A 179 -17.71 -2.79 4.94
CA THR A 179 -16.55 -1.90 4.77
C THR A 179 -16.23 -1.56 3.31
N PHE A 180 -16.92 -2.17 2.34
CA PHE A 180 -16.65 -1.96 0.91
C PHE A 180 -16.79 -0.49 0.49
N LEU A 181 -17.76 0.24 1.03
CA LEU A 181 -17.91 1.66 0.73
C LEU A 181 -16.73 2.49 1.24
N ALA A 182 -16.11 2.10 2.35
CA ALA A 182 -14.94 2.78 2.89
C ALA A 182 -13.68 2.46 2.07
N THR A 183 -13.48 1.20 1.66
CA THR A 183 -12.38 0.80 0.77
C THR A 183 -12.50 1.46 -0.61
N LEU A 184 -13.73 1.56 -1.14
CA LEU A 184 -14.00 2.27 -2.39
C LEU A 184 -13.71 3.77 -2.28
N ALA A 185 -14.12 4.41 -1.18
CA ALA A 185 -13.80 5.81 -0.92
C ALA A 185 -12.28 6.04 -0.83
N LEU A 186 -11.53 5.11 -0.22
CA LEU A 186 -10.07 5.13 -0.16
C LEU A 186 -9.45 5.03 -1.57
N GLY A 187 -9.94 4.11 -2.40
CA GLY A 187 -9.54 3.98 -3.80
C GLY A 187 -9.76 5.28 -4.59
N MET A 188 -10.94 5.90 -4.45
CA MET A 188 -11.25 7.20 -5.06
C MET A 188 -10.30 8.31 -4.57
N LEU A 189 -9.93 8.30 -3.28
CA LEU A 189 -9.00 9.26 -2.69
C LEU A 189 -7.60 9.16 -3.31
N TYR A 190 -7.14 7.93 -3.55
CA TYR A 190 -5.85 7.66 -4.20
C TYR A 190 -5.83 7.98 -5.69
N MET A 191 -6.99 8.08 -6.34
CA MET A 191 -7.10 8.54 -7.73
C MET A 191 -6.77 10.04 -7.90
N ASN A 192 -6.60 10.80 -6.82
CA ASN A 192 -6.28 12.21 -6.89
C ASN A 192 -4.88 12.47 -7.47
N VAL A 193 -4.82 13.16 -8.61
CA VAL A 193 -3.59 13.62 -9.28
C VAL A 193 -2.89 14.74 -8.49
N LEU A 194 -3.64 15.44 -7.64
CA LEU A 194 -3.16 16.48 -6.75
C LEU A 194 -2.42 15.84 -5.56
N SER A 195 -1.24 15.32 -5.87
CA SER A 195 -0.33 14.69 -4.92
C SER A 195 1.09 15.13 -5.29
N PHE A 196 1.89 15.59 -4.32
CA PHE A 196 3.33 15.88 -4.46
C PHE A 196 4.19 14.63 -4.82
N GLY A 197 3.67 13.70 -5.59
CA GLY A 197 4.39 12.60 -6.21
C GLY A 197 5.26 13.06 -7.39
N GLY A 198 5.88 12.10 -8.06
CA GLY A 198 6.83 12.35 -9.15
C GLY A 198 6.22 13.12 -10.33
N THR A 199 4.98 12.78 -10.73
CA THR A 199 4.30 13.39 -11.88
C THR A 199 3.98 14.86 -11.68
N MET A 200 3.36 15.22 -10.55
CA MET A 200 3.04 16.62 -10.24
C MET A 200 4.31 17.45 -9.99
N THR A 201 5.32 16.86 -9.34
CA THR A 201 6.62 17.54 -9.16
C THR A 201 7.25 17.86 -10.51
N ALA A 202 7.30 16.88 -11.42
CA ALA A 202 7.86 17.06 -12.74
C ALA A 202 7.10 18.14 -13.51
N TYR A 203 5.76 18.12 -13.46
CA TYR A 203 4.92 19.15 -14.06
C TYR A 203 5.20 20.55 -13.50
N LEU A 204 5.25 20.71 -12.17
CA LEU A 204 5.53 22.01 -11.53
C LEU A 204 6.92 22.55 -11.90
N VAL A 205 7.93 21.68 -11.98
CA VAL A 205 9.27 22.06 -12.44
C VAL A 205 9.25 22.46 -13.92
N LEU A 206 8.50 21.74 -14.76
CA LEU A 206 8.39 22.05 -16.20
C LEU A 206 7.74 23.41 -16.47
N ILE A 207 6.73 23.80 -15.69
CA ILE A 207 6.11 25.14 -15.80
C ILE A 207 6.93 26.25 -15.15
N GLY A 208 8.15 25.96 -14.67
CA GLY A 208 9.08 26.94 -14.11
C GLY A 208 8.87 27.28 -12.63
N TYR A 209 8.16 26.44 -11.86
CA TYR A 209 7.97 26.67 -10.43
C TYR A 209 9.29 26.53 -9.66
N ASN A 210 9.48 27.36 -8.63
CA ASN A 210 10.72 27.37 -7.85
C ASN A 210 10.93 26.02 -7.12
N SER A 211 12.01 25.31 -7.46
CA SER A 211 12.40 24.03 -6.87
C SER A 211 12.58 24.09 -5.35
N GLY A 212 13.06 25.22 -4.81
CA GLY A 212 13.23 25.42 -3.37
C GLY A 212 11.90 25.47 -2.63
N LEU A 213 10.95 26.27 -3.15
CA LEU A 213 9.59 26.36 -2.59
C LEU A 213 8.86 25.02 -2.69
N LEU A 214 8.99 24.33 -3.83
CA LEU A 214 8.44 22.99 -4.01
C LEU A 214 9.01 21.98 -3.00
N GLY A 215 10.31 22.09 -2.67
CA GLY A 215 10.96 21.32 -1.61
C GLY A 215 10.34 21.57 -0.24
N ILE A 216 10.12 22.85 0.12
CA ILE A 216 9.49 23.24 1.40
C ILE A 216 8.07 22.68 1.47
N MET A 217 7.26 22.82 0.42
CA MET A 217 5.89 22.32 0.39
C MET A 217 5.81 20.81 0.56
N LYS A 218 6.76 20.06 -0.02
CA LYS A 218 6.90 18.62 0.20
C LYS A 218 7.25 18.27 1.64
N ALA A 219 8.13 19.04 2.27
CA ALA A 219 8.47 18.86 3.67
C ALA A 219 7.24 19.09 4.56
N VAL A 220 6.49 20.17 4.34
CA VAL A 220 5.23 20.46 5.07
C VAL A 220 4.20 19.36 4.84
N ALA A 221 4.04 18.88 3.61
CA ALA A 221 3.16 17.77 3.27
C ALA A 221 3.57 16.47 3.99
N GLY A 222 4.87 16.21 4.13
CA GLY A 222 5.41 15.09 4.92
C GLY A 222 5.10 15.22 6.40
N ILE A 223 5.33 16.40 6.99
CA ILE A 223 5.01 16.70 8.40
C ILE A 223 3.51 16.51 8.65
N MET A 224 2.65 17.00 7.77
CA MET A 224 1.19 16.84 7.87
C MET A 224 0.76 15.37 7.80
N GLY A 225 1.38 14.57 6.93
CA GLY A 225 1.14 13.13 6.87
C GLY A 225 1.52 12.43 8.18
N VAL A 226 2.69 12.75 8.73
CA VAL A 226 3.13 12.23 10.03
C VAL A 226 2.21 12.70 11.16
N ALA A 227 1.80 13.97 11.18
CA ALA A 227 0.86 14.51 12.16
C ALA A 227 -0.48 13.75 12.14
N GLY A 228 -0.98 13.40 10.95
CA GLY A 228 -2.18 12.57 10.80
C GLY A 228 -2.10 11.24 11.55
N THR A 229 -0.91 10.63 11.62
CA THR A 229 -0.69 9.38 12.37
C THR A 229 -0.83 9.54 13.89
N TYR A 230 -0.61 10.75 14.44
CA TYR A 230 -0.81 11.03 15.87
C TYR A 230 -2.23 11.50 16.15
N ILE A 231 -2.78 12.34 15.27
CA ILE A 231 -4.12 12.93 15.44
C ILE A 231 -5.19 11.84 15.31
N MET A 232 -5.02 10.90 14.38
CA MET A 232 -6.00 9.82 14.15
C MET A 232 -6.33 9.05 15.44
N PRO A 233 -5.37 8.39 16.13
CA PRO A 233 -5.70 7.59 17.31
C PRO A 233 -6.24 8.45 18.46
N LEU A 234 -5.79 9.70 18.59
CA LEU A 234 -6.32 10.62 19.60
C LEU A 234 -7.79 10.96 19.36
N LEU A 235 -8.17 11.16 18.10
CA LEU A 235 -9.57 11.39 17.71
C LEU A 235 -10.40 10.10 17.81
N ALA A 236 -9.84 8.94 17.44
CA ALA A 236 -10.49 7.64 17.56
C ALA A 236 -10.92 7.35 19.00
N LYS A 237 -10.05 7.58 19.99
CA LYS A 237 -10.39 7.45 21.44
C LYS A 237 -11.59 8.28 21.87
N ARG A 238 -11.82 9.43 21.24
CA ARG A 238 -12.86 10.40 21.65
C ARG A 238 -14.14 10.27 20.86
N LEU A 239 -14.05 9.98 19.56
CA LEU A 239 -15.16 10.05 18.60
C LEU A 239 -15.52 8.69 17.99
N GLY A 240 -14.66 7.69 18.14
CA GLY A 240 -14.76 6.40 17.46
C GLY A 240 -14.24 6.43 16.01
N ASN A 241 -13.87 5.26 15.50
CA ASN A 241 -13.19 5.09 14.20
C ASN A 241 -13.98 5.68 13.02
N ILE A 242 -15.29 5.40 12.96
CA ILE A 242 -16.16 5.85 11.86
C ILE A 242 -16.27 7.38 11.82
N ARG A 243 -16.45 8.04 12.97
CA ARG A 243 -16.60 9.51 13.03
C ARG A 243 -15.28 10.21 12.70
N THR A 244 -14.15 9.66 13.15
CA THR A 244 -12.82 10.15 12.78
C THR A 244 -12.58 10.03 11.28
N GLY A 245 -12.98 8.91 10.66
CA GLY A 245 -12.96 8.74 9.21
C GLY A 245 -13.78 9.81 8.49
N LEU A 246 -15.02 10.05 8.91
CA LEU A 246 -15.86 11.10 8.32
C LEU A 246 -15.26 12.50 8.47
N TRP A 247 -14.69 12.83 9.64
CA TRP A 247 -14.03 14.11 9.88
C TRP A 247 -12.84 14.33 8.93
N SER A 248 -12.07 13.28 8.66
CA SER A 248 -10.94 13.36 7.73
C SER A 248 -11.36 13.62 6.28
N ILE A 249 -12.51 13.08 5.83
CA ILE A 249 -13.08 13.38 4.51
C ILE A 249 -13.51 14.85 4.44
N TRP A 250 -14.18 15.37 5.49
CA TRP A 250 -14.58 16.79 5.53
C TRP A 250 -13.39 17.73 5.52
N GLN A 251 -12.33 17.39 6.27
CA GLN A 251 -11.08 18.15 6.25
C GLN A 251 -10.44 18.14 4.86
N LEU A 252 -10.44 17.01 4.17
CA LEU A 252 -9.95 16.92 2.79
C LEU A 252 -10.78 17.78 1.84
N ALA A 253 -12.11 17.68 1.89
CA ALA A 253 -13.02 18.46 1.06
C ALA A 253 -12.83 19.96 1.25
N LEU A 254 -12.65 20.41 2.51
CA LEU A 254 -12.34 21.79 2.85
C LEU A 254 -11.02 22.25 2.21
N THR A 255 -9.95 21.46 2.34
CA THR A 255 -8.65 21.82 1.73
C THR A 255 -8.73 21.88 0.22
N LEU A 256 -9.50 20.99 -0.42
CA LEU A 256 -9.71 21.01 -1.86
C LEU A 256 -10.51 22.25 -2.30
N ALA A 257 -11.58 22.58 -1.58
CA ALA A 257 -12.36 23.79 -1.84
C ALA A 257 -11.50 25.06 -1.73
N LEU A 258 -10.61 25.14 -0.73
CA LEU A 258 -9.67 26.25 -0.59
C LEU A 258 -8.69 26.33 -1.78
N VAL A 259 -8.18 25.19 -2.27
CA VAL A 259 -7.30 25.18 -3.45
C VAL A 259 -8.04 25.68 -4.70
N VAL A 260 -9.31 25.30 -4.87
CA VAL A 260 -10.14 25.75 -6.01
C VAL A 260 -10.48 27.24 -5.91
N VAL A 261 -10.88 27.71 -4.73
CA VAL A 261 -11.22 29.14 -4.49
C VAL A 261 -9.99 30.03 -4.57
N ALA A 262 -8.81 29.55 -4.16
CA ALA A 262 -7.56 30.32 -4.18
C ALA A 262 -6.97 30.54 -5.59
N LEU A 263 -7.74 30.28 -6.67
CA LEU A 263 -7.46 30.57 -8.08
C LEU A 263 -5.95 30.71 -8.37
N THR A 264 -5.31 29.57 -8.55
CA THR A 264 -3.98 29.37 -9.17
C THR A 264 -2.71 29.83 -8.44
N ASN A 265 -2.76 30.64 -7.39
CA ASN A 265 -1.51 31.24 -6.85
C ASN A 265 -1.03 30.72 -5.49
N LYS A 266 -1.78 29.87 -4.79
CA LYS A 266 -1.36 29.30 -3.49
C LYS A 266 -1.59 27.80 -3.41
N LEU A 267 -0.61 27.05 -3.92
CA LEU A 267 -0.54 25.60 -3.76
C LEU A 267 -0.30 25.17 -2.29
N ASP A 268 -0.11 26.10 -1.35
CA ASP A 268 0.22 25.83 0.06
C ASP A 268 -0.86 25.00 0.79
N TYR A 269 -2.13 25.24 0.48
CA TYR A 269 -3.27 24.50 1.08
C TYR A 269 -3.29 23.02 0.69
N MET A 270 -2.60 22.68 -0.40
CA MET A 270 -2.45 21.31 -0.85
C MET A 270 -1.65 20.46 0.15
N ALA A 271 -0.71 21.05 0.89
CA ALA A 271 0.04 20.32 1.91
C ALA A 271 -0.87 19.89 3.09
N ALA A 272 -1.87 20.70 3.44
CA ALA A 272 -2.83 20.40 4.50
C ALA A 272 -3.77 19.22 4.15
N SER A 273 -4.03 18.99 2.85
CA SER A 273 -4.83 17.84 2.38
C SER A 273 -4.20 16.49 2.77
N ARG A 274 -2.89 16.45 3.04
CA ARG A 274 -2.19 15.22 3.45
C ARG A 274 -2.59 14.74 4.82
N LEU A 275 -2.96 15.65 5.72
CA LEU A 275 -3.42 15.28 7.04
C LEU A 275 -4.68 14.42 6.95
N GLY A 276 -5.69 14.87 6.20
CA GLY A 276 -6.94 14.13 6.00
C GLY A 276 -6.73 12.82 5.25
N LEU A 277 -5.92 12.81 4.20
CA LEU A 277 -5.60 11.60 3.45
C LEU A 277 -5.02 10.50 4.37
N TRP A 278 -3.99 10.84 5.16
CA TRP A 278 -3.34 9.87 6.04
C TRP A 278 -4.23 9.47 7.22
N MET A 279 -5.04 10.39 7.75
CA MET A 279 -6.02 10.07 8.79
C MET A 279 -7.10 9.13 8.27
N PHE A 280 -7.61 9.35 7.05
CA PHE A 280 -8.62 8.50 6.45
C PHE A 280 -8.08 7.10 6.16
N ASP A 281 -6.87 7.00 5.61
CA ASP A 281 -6.20 5.72 5.37
C ASP A 281 -6.05 4.89 6.66
N ILE A 282 -5.65 5.52 7.77
CA ILE A 282 -5.56 4.81 9.05
C ILE A 282 -6.96 4.45 9.60
N ALA A 283 -7.93 5.35 9.49
CA ALA A 283 -9.31 5.11 9.94
C ALA A 283 -9.95 3.93 9.19
N GLU A 284 -9.77 3.87 7.87
CA GLU A 284 -10.28 2.78 7.05
C GLU A 284 -9.67 1.44 7.47
N ASN A 285 -8.34 1.37 7.67
CA ASN A 285 -7.67 0.15 8.11
C ASN A 285 -8.17 -0.33 9.49
N LEU A 286 -8.46 0.60 10.42
CA LEU A 286 -9.03 0.25 11.72
C LEU A 286 -10.50 -0.21 11.61
N ILE A 287 -11.31 0.46 10.79
CA ILE A 287 -12.70 0.04 10.51
C ILE A 287 -12.69 -1.36 9.89
N LEU A 288 -11.77 -1.64 8.97
CA LEU A 288 -11.64 -2.95 8.34
C LEU A 288 -11.33 -4.04 9.37
N GLN A 289 -10.40 -3.77 10.28
CA GLN A 289 -10.05 -4.68 11.38
C GLN A 289 -11.20 -4.88 12.37
N GLU A 290 -11.98 -3.84 12.65
CA GLU A 290 -13.09 -3.87 13.60
C GLU A 290 -14.29 -4.67 13.06
N TYR A 291 -14.57 -4.58 11.77
CA TYR A 291 -15.75 -5.20 11.14
C TYR A 291 -15.49 -6.54 10.45
N THR A 292 -14.23 -6.99 10.38
CA THR A 292 -13.87 -8.22 9.68
C THR A 292 -13.37 -9.29 10.65
N ALA A 293 -13.91 -10.50 10.54
CA ALA A 293 -13.42 -11.63 11.31
C ALA A 293 -11.94 -11.94 10.99
N PRO A 294 -11.12 -12.38 11.97
CA PRO A 294 -9.69 -12.64 11.77
C PRO A 294 -9.35 -13.63 10.65
N ILE A 295 -10.27 -14.54 10.34
CA ILE A 295 -10.12 -15.54 9.26
C ILE A 295 -10.25 -14.91 7.87
N HIS A 296 -11.06 -13.85 7.73
CA HIS A 296 -11.40 -13.22 6.47
C HIS A 296 -10.57 -11.97 6.16
N ILE A 297 -9.93 -11.37 7.16
CA ILE A 297 -9.23 -10.09 7.05
C ILE A 297 -8.18 -10.05 5.94
N THR A 298 -7.52 -11.17 5.65
CA THR A 298 -6.47 -11.25 4.64
C THR A 298 -7.02 -11.28 3.23
N SER A 299 -8.17 -11.89 3.03
CA SER A 299 -8.84 -11.92 1.72
C SER A 299 -9.41 -10.54 1.41
N ILE A 300 -10.07 -9.90 2.38
CA ILE A 300 -10.65 -8.55 2.22
C ILE A 300 -9.55 -7.48 2.03
N THR A 301 -8.47 -7.51 2.82
CA THR A 301 -7.31 -6.61 2.57
C THR A 301 -6.69 -6.86 1.19
N GLY A 302 -6.64 -8.11 0.72
CA GLY A 302 -6.24 -8.43 -0.66
C GLY A 302 -7.09 -7.74 -1.72
N TRP A 303 -8.41 -7.66 -1.52
CA TRP A 303 -9.31 -6.92 -2.40
C TRP A 303 -9.15 -5.39 -2.26
N GLN A 304 -8.97 -4.86 -1.05
CA GLN A 304 -8.67 -3.45 -0.82
C GLN A 304 -7.41 -3.00 -1.58
N TYR A 305 -6.33 -3.78 -1.57
CA TYR A 305 -5.11 -3.47 -2.32
C TYR A 305 -5.24 -3.56 -3.84
N SER A 306 -6.34 -4.16 -4.33
CA SER A 306 -6.63 -4.26 -5.76
C SER A 306 -7.40 -3.08 -6.32
N LEU A 307 -8.09 -2.31 -5.46
CA LEU A 307 -8.78 -1.05 -5.77
C LEU A 307 -7.78 0.10 -5.97
#